data_AF-R7YJ09-F1
#
_entry.id   AF-R7YJ09-F1
#
_cell.length_a   1.000
_cell.length_b   1.000
_cell.length_c   1.000
_cell.angle_alpha   90.00
_cell.angle_beta   90.00
_cell.angle_gamma   90.00
#
_symmetry.space_group_name_H-M   'P 1'
#
loop_
_entity.id
_entity.type
_entity.pdbx_description
1 polymer ?
#
loop_
_entity_poly.entity_id
_entity_poly.type
_entity_poly.pdbx_seq_one_letter_code
_entity_poly.pdbx_strand_id
1 'polypeptide(L)'
;MADNDAPHLCIEKTTGNKTLPLSNLRPSRSGSGPPSLAVLHSTFWNPGTSIRVKFMSGGTPRVRQRVQYYAQQWEQYANIDFRFVADDDPDADIRISFEKDGSWSYLGTECWTIPKDEATMNYGWFDDNTSEQEFSRTTIHEFGHALGCVHEHQSPKALIDWDREAVYAAFVSPDGWSREDVDRNIFNRYTAAEVEESLFDINSIMMYFFPGRLVKSRVGSPVNYVLSVTDKAMITTIYPFQTHNSGAWSTLSDRLWYPPVALNARQIDFDPPYPSPPRVVVGLTSVDMYYGTNLRVKAYADNIAESKFRVHIDSWANTELYSGDATWVEAEDADADYQTGTFDTQGLHPWNQPQQKNSARIKFKNGYQDTPNVVVWLSGFDMAKGHNWRIAVSADGIDKDGFTIHLDSWADTVLYAAQASWIAYAKGKDGVASGADDTRNYRPWYPAQEKNGRKVDFKAGMYNRVPKVFAALNYFDFDSARNMRIKVSTPQVTADGFTWHGDTWGDSLCYGVGVSWIAFG
;
A
#
# COMPACT_ATOMS: atom_id res chain seq x y z
N MET A 1 -31.80 34.05 26.99
CA MET A 1 -31.15 33.96 25.68
C MET A 1 -31.29 32.52 25.25
N ALA A 2 -32.08 32.24 24.22
CA ALA A 2 -32.23 30.89 23.70
C ALA A 2 -30.95 30.58 22.92
N ASP A 3 -30.18 29.59 23.37
CA ASP A 3 -29.06 29.07 22.60
C ASP A 3 -29.61 28.49 21.29
N ASN A 4 -29.22 29.12 20.19
CA ASN A 4 -29.60 28.79 18.84
C ASN A 4 -28.71 27.63 18.32
N ASP A 5 -28.50 26.61 19.16
CA ASP A 5 -27.70 25.40 18.87
C ASP A 5 -28.54 24.42 18.03
N ALA A 6 -28.94 24.83 16.83
CA ALA A 6 -29.40 23.88 15.81
C ALA A 6 -28.17 23.08 15.34
N PRO A 7 -28.17 21.74 15.45
CA PRO A 7 -27.02 20.94 15.03
C PRO A 7 -26.80 21.09 13.52
N HIS A 8 -25.56 21.38 13.10
CA HIS A 8 -25.18 21.21 11.69
C HIS A 8 -25.17 19.70 11.39
N LEU A 9 -26.22 19.24 10.72
CA LEU A 9 -26.35 17.87 10.26
C LEU A 9 -25.72 17.70 8.90
N CYS A 10 -24.98 16.60 8.77
CA CYS A 10 -24.61 16.07 7.48
C CYS A 10 -25.83 15.31 6.89
N ILE A 11 -25.78 14.83 5.66
CA ILE A 11 -26.80 13.90 5.12
C ILE A 11 -26.07 12.87 4.26
N GLU A 12 -26.34 11.58 4.43
CA GLU A 12 -25.85 10.56 3.51
C GLU A 12 -26.81 10.39 2.32
N LYS A 13 -26.29 10.23 1.10
CA LYS A 13 -27.11 9.99 -0.10
C LYS A 13 -26.90 8.56 -0.63
N THR A 14 -27.99 7.89 -0.98
CA THR A 14 -27.98 6.53 -1.56
C THR A 14 -28.82 6.43 -2.85
N THR A 15 -28.43 5.54 -3.76
CA THR A 15 -29.00 5.37 -5.10
C THR A 15 -29.73 4.04 -5.30
N GLY A 16 -29.71 3.15 -4.30
CA GLY A 16 -30.63 2.01 -4.19
C GLY A 16 -30.31 0.77 -5.07
N ASN A 17 -29.10 0.64 -5.62
CA ASN A 17 -28.74 -0.50 -6.48
C ASN A 17 -27.77 -1.48 -5.78
N LYS A 18 -28.16 -2.76 -5.69
CA LYS A 18 -27.41 -3.83 -5.02
C LYS A 18 -26.76 -4.77 -6.05
N THR A 19 -25.42 -4.82 -6.14
CA THR A 19 -24.62 -6.07 -6.36
C THR A 19 -23.08 -5.90 -6.40
N LEU A 20 -22.39 -6.79 -5.65
CA LEU A 20 -20.99 -7.35 -5.70
C LEU A 20 -19.78 -6.54 -5.13
N PRO A 21 -18.67 -7.17 -4.63
CA PRO A 21 -18.35 -8.60 -4.37
C PRO A 21 -18.06 -8.98 -2.89
N LEU A 22 -18.08 -10.29 -2.60
CA LEU A 22 -17.82 -10.95 -1.30
C LEU A 22 -16.37 -10.83 -0.77
N SER A 23 -15.44 -10.23 -1.52
CA SER A 23 -14.00 -10.22 -1.23
C SER A 23 -13.60 -9.33 -0.05
N ASN A 24 -14.49 -8.43 0.39
CA ASN A 24 -14.18 -7.42 1.41
C ASN A 24 -14.54 -7.87 2.84
N LEU A 25 -15.00 -9.11 3.03
CA LEU A 25 -15.49 -9.60 4.32
C LEU A 25 -14.53 -10.62 4.94
N ARG A 26 -14.06 -10.30 6.15
CA ARG A 26 -13.51 -11.28 7.08
C ARG A 26 -14.59 -11.71 8.07
N PRO A 27 -14.77 -13.01 8.33
CA PRO A 27 -15.40 -13.46 9.57
C PRO A 27 -14.52 -13.03 10.76
N SER A 28 -15.12 -12.51 11.82
CA SER A 28 -14.40 -12.13 13.03
C SER A 28 -13.61 -13.32 13.60
N ARG A 29 -12.31 -13.12 13.87
CA ARG A 29 -11.51 -14.09 14.65
C ARG A 29 -12.14 -14.15 16.05
N SER A 30 -12.50 -15.36 16.47
CA SER A 30 -13.01 -15.60 17.83
C SER A 30 -12.03 -15.05 18.86
N GLY A 31 -12.45 -14.05 19.64
CA GLY A 31 -11.88 -13.80 20.98
C GLY A 31 -11.15 -12.49 21.28
N SER A 32 -11.28 -11.41 20.49
CA SER A 32 -10.84 -10.08 20.93
C SER A 32 -11.93 -9.03 20.72
N GLY A 33 -12.60 -8.63 21.82
CA GLY A 33 -13.39 -7.39 22.04
C GLY A 33 -14.27 -6.84 20.90
N PRO A 34 -15.59 -6.59 21.09
CA PRO A 34 -16.46 -6.30 19.97
C PRO A 34 -16.14 -4.95 19.27
N PRO A 35 -16.04 -4.92 17.93
CA PRO A 35 -15.92 -3.69 17.13
C PRO A 35 -17.22 -2.86 17.16
N SER A 36 -17.20 -1.56 16.82
CA SER A 36 -18.33 -0.57 16.77
C SER A 36 -18.29 0.45 15.57
N LEU A 37 -18.94 0.17 14.42
CA LEU A 37 -19.49 1.09 13.40
C LEU A 37 -20.40 0.29 12.41
N ALA A 38 -21.42 0.89 11.76
CA ALA A 38 -22.27 0.25 10.75
C ALA A 38 -21.88 0.69 9.31
N VAL A 39 -21.79 -0.22 8.34
CA VAL A 39 -21.25 0.06 7.00
C VAL A 39 -21.95 -0.79 5.90
N LEU A 40 -22.37 -0.19 4.78
CA LEU A 40 -23.18 -0.85 3.73
C LEU A 40 -22.33 -1.72 2.77
N HIS A 41 -22.56 -3.03 2.79
CA HIS A 41 -21.75 -4.03 2.05
C HIS A 41 -21.54 -3.80 0.55
N SER A 42 -22.45 -3.09 -0.14
CA SER A 42 -22.41 -2.91 -1.60
C SER A 42 -21.60 -1.70 -2.08
N THR A 43 -21.06 -0.88 -1.18
CA THR A 43 -20.49 0.42 -1.54
C THR A 43 -18.98 0.52 -1.34
N PHE A 44 -18.28 -0.55 -0.95
CA PHE A 44 -16.85 -0.45 -0.62
C PHE A 44 -15.97 -0.33 -1.85
N TRP A 45 -14.88 0.43 -1.69
CA TRP A 45 -13.75 0.39 -2.61
C TRP A 45 -12.98 -0.92 -2.43
N ASN A 46 -12.16 -1.29 -3.42
CA ASN A 46 -11.18 -2.34 -3.18
C ASN A 46 -10.06 -1.78 -2.28
N PRO A 47 -9.56 -2.51 -1.28
CA PRO A 47 -8.37 -2.10 -0.54
C PRO A 47 -7.19 -1.81 -1.48
N GLY A 48 -6.43 -0.75 -1.22
CA GLY A 48 -5.36 -0.23 -2.07
C GLY A 48 -5.83 0.68 -3.21
N THR A 49 -7.13 0.93 -3.35
CA THR A 49 -7.66 1.82 -4.40
C THR A 49 -7.15 3.24 -4.23
N SER A 50 -6.68 3.82 -5.34
CA SER A 50 -6.44 5.25 -5.48
C SER A 50 -7.70 5.95 -5.97
N ILE A 51 -8.38 6.63 -5.06
CA ILE A 51 -9.64 7.33 -5.26
C ILE A 51 -9.31 8.75 -5.72
N ARG A 52 -9.70 9.10 -6.95
CA ARG A 52 -9.43 10.42 -7.53
C ARG A 52 -10.43 11.42 -6.99
N VAL A 53 -9.95 12.47 -6.34
CA VAL A 53 -10.75 13.51 -5.71
C VAL A 53 -10.49 14.84 -6.41
N LYS A 54 -11.54 15.55 -6.81
CA LYS A 54 -11.40 16.93 -7.32
C LYS A 54 -12.28 17.91 -6.58
N PHE A 55 -11.84 19.16 -6.55
CA PHE A 55 -12.69 20.27 -6.16
C PHE A 55 -13.42 20.81 -7.39
N MET A 56 -14.73 20.96 -7.28
CA MET A 56 -15.53 21.73 -8.23
C MET A 56 -15.32 23.24 -7.97
N SER A 57 -16.04 24.10 -8.72
CA SER A 57 -16.00 25.54 -8.49
C SER A 57 -16.33 25.88 -7.04
N GLY A 58 -15.49 26.72 -6.40
CA GLY A 58 -15.67 27.15 -5.01
C GLY A 58 -14.58 26.65 -4.06
N GLY A 59 -14.67 27.07 -2.80
CA GLY A 59 -13.65 26.82 -1.78
C GLY A 59 -12.39 27.68 -1.97
N THR A 60 -11.96 28.36 -0.92
CA THR A 60 -10.68 29.10 -0.94
C THR A 60 -9.50 28.11 -0.91
N PRO A 61 -8.28 28.54 -1.25
CA PRO A 61 -7.09 27.69 -1.12
C PRO A 61 -6.91 27.12 0.29
N ARG A 62 -7.25 27.91 1.34
CA ARG A 62 -7.21 27.45 2.73
C ARG A 62 -8.22 26.33 2.96
N VAL A 63 -9.49 26.53 2.59
CA VAL A 63 -10.56 25.53 2.77
C VAL A 63 -10.20 24.23 2.04
N ARG A 64 -9.81 24.31 0.77
CA ARG A 64 -9.42 23.15 -0.04
C ARG A 64 -8.24 22.39 0.59
N GLN A 65 -7.21 23.11 1.05
CA GLN A 65 -6.07 22.49 1.73
C GLN A 65 -6.47 21.77 3.02
N ARG A 66 -7.38 22.35 3.83
CA ARG A 66 -7.86 21.71 5.06
C ARG A 66 -8.71 20.48 4.77
N VAL A 67 -9.60 20.53 3.77
CA VAL A 67 -10.36 19.36 3.33
C VAL A 67 -9.43 18.23 2.91
N GLN A 68 -8.42 18.52 2.08
CA GLN A 68 -7.41 17.53 1.70
C GLN A 68 -6.70 16.93 2.93
N TYR A 69 -6.20 17.77 3.82
CA TYR A 69 -5.47 17.32 5.01
C TYR A 69 -6.31 16.40 5.92
N TYR A 70 -7.57 16.74 6.16
CA TYR A 70 -8.44 15.99 7.06
C TYR A 70 -9.05 14.75 6.40
N ALA A 71 -9.31 14.77 5.09
CA ALA A 71 -9.71 13.58 4.34
C ALA A 71 -8.67 12.46 4.47
N GLN A 72 -7.40 12.82 4.32
CA GLN A 72 -6.27 11.89 4.37
C GLN A 72 -6.00 11.31 5.77
N GLN A 73 -6.73 11.73 6.82
CA GLN A 73 -6.62 11.09 8.13
C GLN A 73 -7.12 9.64 8.12
N TRP A 74 -8.09 9.31 7.25
CA TRP A 74 -8.54 7.94 7.05
C TRP A 74 -7.43 7.03 6.52
N GLU A 75 -6.54 7.54 5.68
CA GLU A 75 -5.45 6.77 5.06
C GLU A 75 -4.39 6.27 6.05
N GLN A 76 -4.44 6.69 7.33
CA GLN A 76 -3.62 6.13 8.40
C GLN A 76 -4.16 4.79 8.92
N TYR A 77 -5.45 4.53 8.68
CA TYR A 77 -6.20 3.39 9.21
C TYR A 77 -6.85 2.55 8.11
N ALA A 78 -7.03 3.12 6.92
CA ALA A 78 -7.63 2.51 5.76
C ALA A 78 -6.60 2.42 4.62
N ASN A 79 -6.44 1.24 4.03
CA ASN A 79 -5.67 1.00 2.83
C ASN A 79 -6.41 1.56 1.61
N ILE A 80 -6.32 2.87 1.45
CA ILE A 80 -6.91 3.67 0.38
C ILE A 80 -5.99 4.88 0.14
N ASP A 81 -6.16 5.53 -1.00
CA ASP A 81 -5.39 6.70 -1.37
C ASP A 81 -6.29 7.77 -1.99
N PHE A 82 -6.54 8.86 -1.26
CA PHE A 82 -7.25 10.01 -1.80
C PHE A 82 -6.27 10.88 -2.61
N ARG A 83 -6.35 10.76 -3.93
CA ARG A 83 -5.57 11.58 -4.86
C ARG A 83 -6.33 12.81 -5.28
N PHE A 84 -5.95 13.93 -4.70
CA PHE A 84 -6.43 15.25 -5.13
C PHE A 84 -5.83 15.60 -6.49
N VAL A 85 -6.65 15.49 -7.54
CA VAL A 85 -6.30 15.79 -8.94
C VAL A 85 -6.69 17.22 -9.33
N ALA A 86 -6.36 17.63 -10.55
CA ALA A 86 -6.74 18.95 -11.06
C ALA A 86 -8.27 19.12 -11.13
N ASP A 87 -8.75 20.36 -10.97
CA ASP A 87 -10.19 20.69 -10.97
C ASP A 87 -10.90 20.29 -12.28
N ASP A 88 -10.17 20.23 -13.40
CA ASP A 88 -10.69 19.90 -14.72
C ASP A 88 -10.56 18.41 -15.08
N ASP A 89 -10.11 17.57 -14.14
CA ASP A 89 -9.96 16.13 -14.37
C ASP A 89 -11.33 15.47 -14.64
N PRO A 90 -11.55 14.88 -15.84
CA PRO A 90 -12.83 14.29 -16.21
C PRO A 90 -13.08 12.94 -15.52
N ASP A 91 -12.03 12.31 -15.00
CA ASP A 91 -12.06 10.95 -14.48
C ASP A 91 -12.12 10.91 -12.95
N ALA A 92 -12.27 12.06 -12.28
CA ALA A 92 -12.41 12.12 -10.82
C ALA A 92 -13.63 11.32 -10.31
N ASP A 93 -13.39 10.52 -9.29
CA ASP A 93 -14.39 9.71 -8.59
C ASP A 93 -15.22 10.59 -7.66
N ILE A 94 -14.55 11.24 -6.69
CA ILE A 94 -15.17 12.15 -5.73
C ILE A 94 -15.07 13.58 -6.25
N ARG A 95 -16.20 14.29 -6.30
CA ARG A 95 -16.33 15.65 -6.83
C ARG A 95 -16.93 16.53 -5.74
N ILE A 96 -16.11 17.40 -5.15
CA ILE A 96 -16.44 18.18 -3.96
C ILE A 96 -16.92 19.58 -4.34
N SER A 97 -18.14 19.94 -3.96
CA SER A 97 -18.66 21.32 -4.03
C SER A 97 -18.67 22.01 -2.65
N PHE A 98 -18.88 23.32 -2.65
CA PHE A 98 -18.96 24.17 -1.45
C PHE A 98 -20.22 25.03 -1.42
N GLU A 99 -21.32 24.49 -1.95
CA GLU A 99 -22.62 25.16 -2.01
C GLU A 99 -23.21 25.27 -0.61
N LYS A 100 -23.87 26.39 -0.27
CA LYS A 100 -24.46 26.63 1.07
C LYS A 100 -25.76 25.84 1.29
N ASP A 101 -25.74 24.54 1.00
CA ASP A 101 -26.87 23.59 1.00
C ASP A 101 -26.54 22.33 1.83
N GLY A 102 -26.08 22.55 3.07
CA GLY A 102 -25.67 21.47 3.98
C GLY A 102 -24.38 20.76 3.57
N SER A 103 -23.93 19.80 4.38
CA SER A 103 -22.80 18.93 4.03
C SER A 103 -23.30 17.51 3.83
N TRP A 104 -22.77 16.82 2.82
CA TRP A 104 -23.22 15.48 2.46
C TRP A 104 -22.19 14.78 1.57
N SER A 105 -22.29 13.46 1.51
CA SER A 105 -21.57 12.61 0.56
C SER A 105 -22.47 11.45 0.12
N TYR A 106 -22.30 11.02 -1.13
CA TYR A 106 -22.77 9.68 -1.51
C TYR A 106 -21.93 8.61 -0.83
N LEU A 107 -22.52 7.43 -0.64
CA LEU A 107 -21.86 6.32 0.02
C LEU A 107 -20.92 5.57 -0.92
N GLY A 108 -19.62 5.59 -0.60
CA GLY A 108 -18.64 4.74 -1.25
C GLY A 108 -18.62 4.84 -2.78
N THR A 109 -18.63 3.68 -3.45
CA THR A 109 -18.61 3.55 -4.91
C THR A 109 -19.90 3.99 -5.62
N GLU A 110 -20.96 4.37 -4.89
CA GLU A 110 -22.17 4.91 -5.51
C GLU A 110 -21.92 6.23 -6.25
N CYS A 111 -20.84 6.95 -5.90
CA CYS A 111 -20.38 8.13 -6.62
C CYS A 111 -20.15 7.89 -8.13
N TRP A 112 -19.91 6.64 -8.55
CA TRP A 112 -19.76 6.26 -9.96
C TRP A 112 -21.07 6.29 -10.76
N THR A 113 -22.22 6.24 -10.09
CA THR A 113 -23.52 6.32 -10.74
C THR A 113 -23.96 7.76 -11.01
N ILE A 114 -23.27 8.74 -10.39
CA ILE A 114 -23.61 10.16 -10.46
C ILE A 114 -22.99 10.77 -11.73
N PRO A 115 -23.72 11.63 -12.47
CA PRO A 115 -23.19 12.34 -13.62
C PRO A 115 -21.86 13.06 -13.32
N LYS A 116 -20.93 13.04 -14.29
CA LYS A 116 -19.55 13.53 -14.11
C LYS A 116 -19.44 15.04 -13.87
N ASP A 117 -20.49 15.79 -14.20
CA ASP A 117 -20.65 17.22 -13.98
C ASP A 117 -21.38 17.59 -12.68
N GLU A 118 -21.88 16.60 -11.94
CA GLU A 118 -22.55 16.80 -10.65
C GLU A 118 -21.63 16.48 -9.46
N ALA A 119 -21.83 17.18 -8.34
CA ALA A 119 -21.10 16.92 -7.11
C ALA A 119 -21.46 15.55 -6.52
N THR A 120 -20.47 14.88 -5.93
CA THR A 120 -20.67 13.65 -5.15
C THR A 120 -20.49 13.86 -3.65
N MET A 121 -20.00 15.04 -3.27
CA MET A 121 -19.82 15.48 -1.90
C MET A 121 -19.95 17.00 -1.85
N ASN A 122 -20.47 17.55 -0.75
CA ASN A 122 -20.59 18.99 -0.55
C ASN A 122 -20.20 19.38 0.88
N TYR A 123 -19.58 20.55 1.04
CA TYR A 123 -19.37 21.19 2.34
C TYR A 123 -20.13 22.52 2.43
N GLY A 124 -21.18 22.56 3.25
CA GLY A 124 -22.15 23.66 3.25
C GLY A 124 -21.78 24.90 4.04
N TRP A 125 -20.81 24.81 4.95
CA TRP A 125 -20.55 25.89 5.91
C TRP A 125 -19.08 26.28 6.06
N PHE A 126 -18.16 25.61 5.37
CA PHE A 126 -16.75 25.99 5.43
C PHE A 126 -16.48 27.37 4.81
N ASP A 127 -15.53 28.07 5.43
CA ASP A 127 -14.98 29.36 5.03
C ASP A 127 -13.57 29.56 5.63
N ASP A 128 -12.96 30.74 5.37
CA ASP A 128 -11.63 31.08 5.88
C ASP A 128 -11.54 31.28 7.40
N ASN A 129 -12.67 31.37 8.10
CA ASN A 129 -12.72 31.52 9.55
C ASN A 129 -13.08 30.21 10.27
N THR A 130 -13.40 29.16 9.52
CA THR A 130 -13.70 27.82 10.04
C THR A 130 -12.52 27.31 10.87
N SER A 131 -12.83 26.78 12.06
CA SER A 131 -11.84 26.28 13.02
C SER A 131 -11.25 24.93 12.56
N GLU A 132 -10.04 24.60 13.02
CA GLU A 132 -9.43 23.28 12.73
C GLU A 132 -10.28 22.13 13.28
N GLN A 133 -10.95 22.31 14.42
CA GLN A 133 -11.87 21.32 14.98
C GLN A 133 -13.05 21.06 14.05
N GLU A 134 -13.64 22.10 13.47
CA GLU A 134 -14.79 21.95 12.57
C GLU A 134 -14.38 21.38 11.20
N PHE A 135 -13.21 21.76 10.67
CA PHE A 135 -12.66 21.06 9.51
C PHE A 135 -12.42 19.58 9.80
N SER A 136 -11.82 19.26 10.94
CA SER A 136 -11.57 17.88 11.36
C SER A 136 -12.87 17.07 11.44
N ARG A 137 -13.85 17.58 12.20
CA ARG A 137 -15.14 16.92 12.40
C ARG A 137 -15.83 16.60 11.08
N THR A 138 -16.16 17.65 10.33
CA THR A 138 -17.04 17.53 9.17
C THR A 138 -16.32 16.89 7.99
N THR A 139 -15.02 17.17 7.79
CA THR A 139 -14.28 16.55 6.69
C THR A 139 -14.11 15.05 6.91
N ILE A 140 -13.66 14.63 8.10
CA ILE A 140 -13.47 13.20 8.39
C ILE A 140 -14.82 12.47 8.30
N HIS A 141 -15.91 13.09 8.77
CA HIS A 141 -17.26 12.55 8.69
C HIS A 141 -17.69 12.28 7.23
N GLU A 142 -17.65 13.30 6.36
CA GLU A 142 -18.07 13.12 4.96
C GLU A 142 -17.19 12.13 4.19
N PHE A 143 -15.89 12.10 4.48
CA PHE A 143 -15.02 11.08 3.90
C PHE A 143 -15.27 9.68 4.48
N GLY A 144 -15.85 9.57 5.69
CA GLY A 144 -16.37 8.31 6.20
C GLY A 144 -17.49 7.76 5.32
N HIS A 145 -18.46 8.61 4.95
CA HIS A 145 -19.49 8.26 3.96
C HIS A 145 -18.90 7.90 2.60
N ALA A 146 -17.93 8.67 2.11
CA ALA A 146 -17.23 8.34 0.87
C ALA A 146 -16.48 6.99 0.93
N LEU A 147 -16.27 6.41 2.11
CA LEU A 147 -15.73 5.07 2.33
C LEU A 147 -16.79 4.01 2.63
N GLY A 148 -18.06 4.38 2.61
CA GLY A 148 -19.21 3.50 2.83
C GLY A 148 -19.71 3.45 4.27
N CYS A 149 -19.11 4.21 5.19
CA CYS A 149 -19.59 4.29 6.57
C CYS A 149 -20.96 4.95 6.63
N VAL A 150 -21.89 4.37 7.39
CA VAL A 150 -23.20 4.99 7.65
C VAL A 150 -23.24 5.61 9.04
N HIS A 151 -24.30 6.36 9.34
CA HIS A 151 -24.44 7.00 10.64
C HIS A 151 -24.58 6.01 11.81
N GLU A 152 -23.84 6.28 12.87
CA GLU A 152 -23.80 5.41 14.07
C GLU A 152 -25.15 5.38 14.81
N HIS A 153 -25.93 6.46 14.79
CA HIS A 153 -27.27 6.50 15.40
C HIS A 153 -28.30 5.64 14.67
N GLN A 154 -28.06 5.31 13.41
CA GLN A 154 -28.90 4.42 12.60
C GLN A 154 -28.47 2.95 12.70
N SER A 155 -27.45 2.66 13.51
CA SER A 155 -27.05 1.29 13.84
C SER A 155 -28.25 0.52 14.43
N PRO A 156 -28.47 -0.75 14.03
CA PRO A 156 -29.45 -1.64 14.65
C PRO A 156 -29.30 -1.71 16.18
N LYS A 157 -28.06 -1.59 16.67
CA LYS A 157 -27.72 -1.65 18.11
C LYS A 157 -27.72 -0.29 18.82
N ALA A 158 -28.08 0.80 18.14
CA ALA A 158 -28.17 2.11 18.76
C ALA A 158 -29.16 2.10 19.94
N LEU A 159 -28.71 2.51 21.12
CA LEU A 159 -29.52 2.58 22.34
C LEU A 159 -30.03 4.01 22.59
N ILE A 160 -30.57 4.66 21.55
CA ILE A 160 -31.10 6.02 21.64
C ILE A 160 -32.61 5.98 21.84
N ASP A 161 -33.08 6.48 22.98
CA ASP A 161 -34.50 6.66 23.28
C ASP A 161 -34.93 8.09 22.92
N TRP A 162 -35.42 8.25 21.70
CA TRP A 162 -35.79 9.54 21.11
C TRP A 162 -37.02 10.18 21.77
N ASP A 163 -36.95 11.49 22.03
CA ASP A 163 -38.13 12.34 22.23
C ASP A 163 -38.63 12.77 20.85
N ARG A 164 -39.42 11.89 20.19
CA ARG A 164 -39.76 12.03 18.76
C ARG A 164 -40.42 13.37 18.42
N GLU A 165 -41.29 13.89 19.29
CA GLU A 165 -41.94 15.19 19.05
C GLU A 165 -40.95 16.35 19.20
N ALA A 166 -40.00 16.28 20.15
CA ALA A 166 -38.93 17.26 20.23
C ALA A 166 -38.00 17.22 19.00
N VAL A 167 -37.76 16.03 18.45
CA VAL A 167 -36.98 15.84 17.21
C VAL A 167 -37.72 16.39 16.00
N TYR A 168 -39.01 16.07 15.79
CA TYR A 168 -39.79 16.70 14.72
C TYR A 168 -39.83 18.22 14.85
N ALA A 169 -40.02 18.74 16.07
CA ALA A 169 -40.03 20.18 16.32
C ALA A 169 -38.67 20.85 16.00
N ALA A 170 -37.56 20.12 16.13
CA ALA A 170 -36.23 20.64 15.82
C ALA A 170 -35.92 20.70 14.32
N PHE A 171 -36.47 19.78 13.51
CA PHE A 171 -36.09 19.62 12.09
C PHE A 171 -37.19 20.01 11.09
N VAL A 172 -38.47 19.96 11.46
CA VAL A 172 -39.57 20.40 10.58
C VAL A 172 -39.59 21.93 10.44
N SER A 173 -39.11 22.65 11.45
CA SER A 173 -38.91 24.10 11.45
C SER A 173 -37.75 24.42 12.40
N PRO A 174 -36.59 24.92 11.93
CA PRO A 174 -36.38 25.77 10.75
C PRO A 174 -35.88 25.07 9.47
N ASP A 175 -35.47 23.80 9.51
CA ASP A 175 -34.78 23.13 8.39
C ASP A 175 -35.71 22.66 7.26
N GLY A 176 -37.03 22.74 7.46
CA GLY A 176 -38.04 22.49 6.43
C GLY A 176 -38.25 21.01 6.08
N TRP A 177 -37.74 20.07 6.89
CA TRP A 177 -37.89 18.64 6.64
C TRP A 177 -39.34 18.19 6.81
N SER A 178 -39.80 17.25 5.98
CA SER A 178 -41.04 16.53 6.25
C SER A 178 -40.85 15.58 7.44
N ARG A 179 -41.95 15.13 8.07
CA ARG A 179 -41.85 14.10 9.12
C ARG A 179 -41.26 12.82 8.55
N GLU A 180 -41.53 12.51 7.28
CA GLU A 180 -40.97 11.38 6.54
C GLU A 180 -39.45 11.50 6.35
N ASP A 181 -38.93 12.71 6.12
CA ASP A 181 -37.48 12.95 6.03
C ASP A 181 -36.81 12.75 7.39
N VAL A 182 -37.44 13.25 8.47
CA VAL A 182 -36.97 13.01 9.85
C VAL A 182 -36.99 11.52 10.19
N ASP A 183 -38.05 10.82 9.81
CA ASP A 183 -38.14 9.37 10.00
C ASP A 183 -37.00 8.65 9.28
N ARG A 184 -36.77 8.99 8.00
CA ARG A 184 -35.75 8.35 7.18
C ARG A 184 -34.32 8.63 7.65
N ASN A 185 -34.02 9.86 8.02
CA ASN A 185 -32.63 10.30 8.29
C ASN A 185 -32.25 10.20 9.77
N ILE A 186 -33.22 10.21 10.69
CA ILE A 186 -32.96 10.22 12.15
C ILE A 186 -33.41 8.91 12.82
N PHE A 187 -34.61 8.42 12.53
CA PHE A 187 -35.18 7.31 13.30
C PHE A 187 -34.99 5.94 12.65
N ASN A 188 -35.03 5.87 11.34
CA ASN A 188 -34.89 4.61 10.62
C ASN A 188 -33.49 4.06 10.83
N ARG A 189 -33.44 2.78 11.16
CA ARG A 189 -32.21 2.03 11.36
C ARG A 189 -32.00 1.10 10.19
N TYR A 190 -30.74 0.83 9.87
CA TYR A 190 -30.39 -0.26 8.99
C TYR A 190 -30.80 -1.60 9.63
N THR A 191 -30.88 -2.67 8.84
CA THR A 191 -31.04 -4.04 9.37
C THR A 191 -29.70 -4.73 9.51
N ALA A 192 -29.62 -5.75 10.37
CA ALA A 192 -28.41 -6.56 10.57
C ALA A 192 -27.89 -7.26 9.31
N ALA A 193 -28.75 -7.45 8.31
CA ALA A 193 -28.40 -8.03 7.02
C ALA A 193 -27.84 -7.00 6.03
N GLU A 194 -27.96 -5.70 6.33
CA GLU A 194 -27.54 -4.61 5.46
C GLU A 194 -26.18 -4.03 5.82
N VAL A 195 -25.72 -4.25 7.06
CA VAL A 195 -24.47 -3.67 7.57
C VAL A 195 -23.61 -4.69 8.31
N GLU A 196 -22.28 -4.60 8.17
CA GLU A 196 -21.35 -5.26 9.11
C GLU A 196 -21.57 -4.65 10.50
N GLU A 197 -21.90 -5.49 11.46
CA GLU A 197 -22.41 -5.06 12.76
C GLU A 197 -21.40 -5.19 13.89
N SER A 198 -21.56 -4.25 14.79
CA SER A 198 -20.62 -3.88 15.81
C SER A 198 -21.41 -3.49 17.08
N LEU A 199 -20.82 -3.20 18.25
CA LEU A 199 -21.51 -2.49 19.34
C LEU A 199 -21.80 -1.03 18.90
N PHE A 200 -22.55 -0.28 19.70
CA PHE A 200 -22.82 1.14 19.47
C PHE A 200 -21.69 2.00 20.08
N ASP A 201 -21.04 2.87 19.31
CA ASP A 201 -19.99 3.80 19.76
C ASP A 201 -20.44 5.26 19.72
N ILE A 202 -20.83 5.77 20.89
CA ILE A 202 -21.24 7.18 21.05
C ILE A 202 -20.11 8.20 20.72
N ASN A 203 -18.85 7.76 20.69
CA ASN A 203 -17.69 8.60 20.36
C ASN A 203 -17.25 8.48 18.89
N SER A 204 -17.95 7.69 18.06
CA SER A 204 -17.64 7.56 16.63
C SER A 204 -17.71 8.92 15.94
N ILE A 205 -16.81 9.16 14.98
CA ILE A 205 -16.89 10.33 14.10
C ILE A 205 -18.18 10.32 13.27
N MET A 206 -18.78 9.15 13.04
CA MET A 206 -20.05 8.96 12.32
C MET A 206 -21.27 9.13 13.22
N MET A 207 -21.09 9.42 14.51
CA MET A 207 -22.18 9.75 15.44
C MET A 207 -22.53 11.23 15.31
N TYR A 208 -23.78 11.52 14.96
CA TYR A 208 -24.31 12.88 15.00
C TYR A 208 -24.36 13.44 16.42
N PHE A 209 -24.12 14.75 16.51
CA PHE A 209 -24.40 15.50 17.71
C PHE A 209 -25.91 15.69 17.87
N PHE A 210 -26.46 15.12 18.93
CA PHE A 210 -27.85 15.27 19.34
C PHE A 210 -27.87 15.89 20.74
N PRO A 211 -28.32 17.15 20.90
CA PRO A 211 -28.41 17.75 22.21
C PRO A 211 -29.41 17.02 23.10
N GLY A 212 -29.18 17.03 24.42
CA GLY A 212 -29.99 16.28 25.39
C GLY A 212 -31.50 16.57 25.34
N ARG A 213 -31.91 17.73 24.80
CA ARG A 213 -33.33 18.05 24.60
C ARG A 213 -34.07 17.09 23.63
N LEU A 214 -33.34 16.39 22.75
CA LEU A 214 -33.89 15.50 21.72
C LEU A 214 -34.05 14.04 22.17
N VAL A 215 -33.56 13.70 23.36
CA VAL A 215 -33.55 12.33 23.88
C VAL A 215 -34.17 12.29 25.28
N LYS A 216 -34.87 11.21 25.62
CA LYS A 216 -35.63 11.12 26.87
C LYS A 216 -34.76 11.13 28.12
N SER A 217 -33.53 10.61 28.02
CA SER A 217 -32.54 10.61 29.11
C SER A 217 -32.05 12.01 29.50
N ARG A 218 -32.26 13.02 28.64
CA ARG A 218 -31.68 14.36 28.73
C ARG A 218 -30.14 14.40 28.65
N VAL A 219 -29.50 13.29 28.32
CA VAL A 219 -28.06 13.19 28.07
C VAL A 219 -27.85 12.95 26.58
N GLY A 220 -27.42 13.99 25.87
CA GLY A 220 -27.17 13.97 24.43
C GLY A 220 -25.88 13.24 24.04
N SER A 221 -25.61 13.12 22.74
CA SER A 221 -24.32 12.66 22.24
C SER A 221 -23.28 13.79 22.27
N PRO A 222 -21.98 13.47 22.39
CA PRO A 222 -20.90 14.45 22.32
C PRO A 222 -20.70 14.96 20.87
N VAL A 223 -19.99 16.09 20.74
CA VAL A 223 -19.42 16.52 19.46
C VAL A 223 -18.08 15.82 19.29
N ASN A 224 -18.00 14.87 18.35
CA ASN A 224 -16.80 14.11 18.07
C ASN A 224 -15.98 14.79 16.97
N TYR A 225 -14.72 15.14 17.24
CA TYR A 225 -13.89 15.89 16.29
C TYR A 225 -12.84 15.03 15.57
N VAL A 226 -12.64 13.80 16.01
CA VAL A 226 -11.58 12.89 15.53
C VAL A 226 -12.10 11.46 15.49
N LEU A 227 -11.40 10.60 14.74
CA LEU A 227 -11.66 9.16 14.71
C LEU A 227 -11.55 8.54 16.10
N SER A 228 -12.58 7.81 16.51
CA SER A 228 -12.57 7.00 17.73
C SER A 228 -11.61 5.81 17.59
N VAL A 229 -11.29 5.14 18.70
CA VAL A 229 -10.54 3.85 18.65
C VAL A 229 -11.27 2.86 17.75
N THR A 230 -12.59 2.93 17.74
CA THR A 230 -13.40 2.00 17.01
C THR A 230 -13.52 2.32 15.52
N ASP A 231 -13.67 3.59 15.15
CA ASP A 231 -13.65 4.00 13.74
C ASP A 231 -12.38 3.47 13.07
N LYS A 232 -11.24 3.61 13.76
CA LYS A 232 -9.93 3.12 13.32
C LYS A 232 -9.92 1.60 13.17
N ALA A 233 -10.41 0.87 14.16
CA ALA A 233 -10.43 -0.59 14.13
C ALA A 233 -11.35 -1.15 13.02
N MET A 234 -12.52 -0.55 12.84
CA MET A 234 -13.46 -1.00 11.81
C MET A 234 -12.94 -0.68 10.42
N ILE A 235 -12.46 0.55 10.17
CA ILE A 235 -11.97 0.92 8.84
C ILE A 235 -10.71 0.13 8.47
N THR A 236 -9.88 -0.25 9.46
CA THR A 236 -8.77 -1.19 9.27
C THR A 236 -9.27 -2.59 8.90
N THR A 237 -10.46 -2.98 9.34
CA THR A 237 -11.06 -4.27 8.96
C THR A 237 -11.63 -4.23 7.54
N ILE A 238 -12.24 -3.10 7.15
CA ILE A 238 -12.87 -2.90 5.83
C ILE A 238 -11.81 -2.66 4.74
N TYR A 239 -10.82 -1.82 5.02
CA TYR A 239 -9.70 -1.48 4.14
C TYR A 239 -8.39 -1.85 4.82
N PRO A 240 -8.07 -3.14 4.97
CA PRO A 240 -6.89 -3.54 5.72
C PRO A 240 -5.61 -3.18 4.97
N PHE A 241 -4.66 -2.57 5.69
CA PHE A 241 -3.27 -2.47 5.21
C PHE A 241 -2.70 -3.86 5.10
N GLN A 242 -2.37 -4.26 3.88
CA GLN A 242 -1.67 -5.51 3.63
C GLN A 242 -0.21 -5.40 4.07
N THR A 243 0.38 -6.54 4.41
CA THR A 243 1.74 -6.70 4.98
C THR A 243 2.87 -6.32 4.00
N HIS A 244 2.49 -5.82 2.82
CA HIS A 244 3.26 -5.07 1.81
C HIS A 244 4.24 -4.01 2.33
N ASN A 245 4.36 -3.79 3.63
CA ASN A 245 4.80 -2.51 4.16
C ASN A 245 6.21 -2.49 4.71
N SER A 246 6.83 -3.66 4.92
CA SER A 246 8.20 -3.79 5.41
C SER A 246 9.06 -4.82 4.64
N GLY A 247 8.45 -5.61 3.74
CA GLY A 247 8.96 -6.81 3.07
C GLY A 247 10.47 -7.01 3.06
N ALA A 248 11.04 -7.34 4.22
CA ALA A 248 12.46 -7.48 4.43
C ALA A 248 12.73 -8.41 5.60
N TRP A 249 13.79 -9.20 5.47
CA TRP A 249 14.24 -10.10 6.51
C TRP A 249 15.76 -10.20 6.47
N SER A 250 16.38 -10.23 7.66
CA SER A 250 17.78 -10.54 7.85
C SER A 250 17.90 -11.82 8.65
N THR A 251 18.77 -12.74 8.25
CA THR A 251 19.08 -13.93 9.05
C THR A 251 19.59 -13.54 10.44
N LEU A 252 20.19 -12.35 10.59
CA LEU A 252 20.72 -11.84 11.85
C LEU A 252 19.63 -11.40 12.84
N SER A 253 18.38 -11.27 12.40
CA SER A 253 17.25 -11.05 13.30
C SER A 253 16.91 -12.29 14.13
N ASP A 254 17.27 -13.48 13.64
CA ASP A 254 16.86 -14.75 14.24
C ASP A 254 18.05 -15.56 14.78
N ARG A 255 19.29 -15.24 14.35
CA ARG A 255 20.51 -15.91 14.82
C ARG A 255 21.72 -14.99 14.83
N LEU A 256 22.77 -15.40 15.55
CA LEU A 256 24.07 -14.76 15.48
C LEU A 256 24.74 -15.00 14.11
N TRP A 257 25.69 -14.14 13.76
CA TRP A 257 26.47 -14.24 12.52
C TRP A 257 27.45 -15.44 12.51
N TYR A 258 27.84 -15.93 13.69
CA TYR A 258 28.74 -17.08 13.86
C TYR A 258 28.12 -18.14 14.81
N PRO A 259 28.30 -19.45 14.53
CA PRO A 259 28.91 -20.03 13.32
C PRO A 259 28.08 -19.78 12.05
N PRO A 260 28.67 -19.88 10.84
CA PRO A 260 27.92 -19.76 9.59
C PRO A 260 26.85 -20.87 9.50
N VAL A 261 25.69 -20.54 8.92
CA VAL A 261 24.54 -21.45 8.83
C VAL A 261 24.07 -21.55 7.39
N ALA A 262 24.04 -22.78 6.88
CA ALA A 262 23.71 -23.06 5.49
C ALA A 262 22.25 -22.76 5.16
N LEU A 263 21.31 -23.29 5.95
CA LEU A 263 19.88 -23.21 5.68
C LEU A 263 19.22 -22.20 6.63
N ASN A 264 18.51 -21.22 6.09
CA ASN A 264 17.87 -20.16 6.86
C ASN A 264 16.47 -19.93 6.33
N ALA A 265 15.47 -20.01 7.20
CA ALA A 265 14.09 -19.77 6.82
C ALA A 265 13.29 -19.08 7.92
N ARG A 266 12.36 -18.21 7.53
CA ARG A 266 11.41 -17.55 8.43
C ARG A 266 10.01 -17.59 7.86
N GLN A 267 9.04 -17.95 8.70
CA GLN A 267 7.63 -17.79 8.35
C GLN A 267 7.27 -16.32 8.43
N ILE A 268 6.62 -15.82 7.39
CA ILE A 268 6.02 -14.50 7.34
C ILE A 268 4.51 -14.72 7.28
N ASP A 269 3.81 -14.20 8.28
CA ASP A 269 2.37 -14.25 8.30
C ASP A 269 1.83 -13.03 7.56
N PHE A 270 0.93 -13.27 6.60
CA PHE A 270 0.16 -12.21 5.99
C PHE A 270 -0.88 -11.75 6.99
N ASP A 271 -0.87 -10.47 7.31
CA ASP A 271 -1.93 -9.83 8.08
C ASP A 271 -2.36 -8.54 7.37
N PRO A 272 -3.58 -8.48 6.83
CA PRO A 272 -4.54 -9.57 6.63
C PRO A 272 -4.02 -10.76 5.78
N PRO A 273 -4.48 -12.01 6.01
CA PRO A 273 -4.50 -13.02 4.94
C PRO A 273 -5.14 -12.54 3.64
N TYR A 274 -4.57 -12.96 2.50
CA TYR A 274 -5.09 -12.75 1.15
C TYR A 274 -6.33 -13.62 0.85
N PRO A 275 -7.20 -13.22 -0.10
CA PRO A 275 -8.31 -14.07 -0.57
C PRO A 275 -7.85 -15.37 -1.26
N SER A 276 -6.67 -15.34 -1.88
CA SER A 276 -5.99 -16.47 -2.52
C SER A 276 -4.48 -16.32 -2.33
N PRO A 277 -3.68 -17.39 -2.41
CA PRO A 277 -2.23 -17.29 -2.22
C PRO A 277 -1.63 -16.23 -3.18
N PRO A 278 -0.95 -15.19 -2.67
CA PRO A 278 -0.40 -14.14 -3.52
C PRO A 278 0.85 -14.65 -4.26
N ARG A 279 1.34 -13.84 -5.19
CA ARG A 279 2.66 -14.02 -5.79
C ARG A 279 3.69 -13.27 -4.94
N VAL A 280 4.81 -13.91 -4.61
CA VAL A 280 5.88 -13.31 -3.81
C VAL A 280 7.17 -13.28 -4.64
N VAL A 281 7.71 -12.08 -4.86
CA VAL A 281 8.91 -11.83 -5.66
C VAL A 281 10.06 -11.46 -4.73
N VAL A 282 10.96 -12.41 -4.49
CA VAL A 282 12.09 -12.23 -3.55
C VAL A 282 13.32 -11.68 -4.26
N GLY A 283 14.03 -10.76 -3.63
CA GLY A 283 15.31 -10.22 -4.07
C GLY A 283 16.35 -10.27 -2.95
N LEU A 284 17.60 -10.55 -3.31
CA LEU A 284 18.72 -10.59 -2.37
C LEU A 284 19.25 -9.17 -2.14
N THR A 285 19.35 -8.75 -0.88
CA THR A 285 19.78 -7.39 -0.51
C THR A 285 21.12 -7.37 0.22
N SER A 286 21.51 -8.46 0.89
CA SER A 286 22.79 -8.55 1.59
C SER A 286 23.33 -9.98 1.62
N VAL A 287 24.66 -10.12 1.60
CA VAL A 287 25.37 -11.36 1.92
C VAL A 287 26.69 -11.07 2.66
N ASP A 288 27.07 -11.96 3.57
CA ASP A 288 28.43 -12.09 4.14
C ASP A 288 28.88 -13.54 3.98
N MET A 289 29.85 -13.77 3.08
CA MET A 289 30.27 -15.10 2.67
C MET A 289 31.78 -15.25 2.67
N TYR A 290 32.26 -16.40 3.17
CA TYR A 290 33.69 -16.72 3.20
C TYR A 290 34.26 -16.91 1.79
N TYR A 291 35.41 -16.29 1.51
CA TYR A 291 36.06 -16.34 0.19
C TYR A 291 36.74 -17.68 -0.14
N GLY A 292 37.09 -18.47 0.88
CA GLY A 292 37.87 -19.69 0.71
C GLY A 292 37.11 -20.84 0.05
N THR A 293 35.81 -20.67 -0.19
CA THR A 293 34.92 -21.63 -0.85
C THR A 293 34.14 -20.94 -1.97
N ASN A 294 33.54 -21.72 -2.87
CA ASN A 294 32.69 -21.13 -3.91
C ASN A 294 31.53 -20.39 -3.27
N LEU A 295 31.11 -19.28 -3.88
CA LEU A 295 30.01 -18.49 -3.37
C LEU A 295 28.69 -19.05 -3.90
N ARG A 296 27.87 -19.59 -3.01
CA ARG A 296 26.58 -20.20 -3.34
C ARG A 296 25.49 -19.72 -2.41
N VAL A 297 24.51 -19.01 -2.96
CA VAL A 297 23.39 -18.48 -2.17
C VAL A 297 22.13 -18.38 -3.02
N LYS A 298 20.98 -18.59 -2.41
CA LYS A 298 19.67 -18.40 -3.02
C LYS A 298 18.67 -17.87 -2.00
N ALA A 299 18.01 -16.77 -2.33
CA ALA A 299 16.86 -16.23 -1.63
C ALA A 299 15.57 -16.55 -2.42
N TYR A 300 14.58 -17.14 -1.76
CA TYR A 300 13.33 -17.55 -2.40
C TYR A 300 12.19 -17.64 -1.39
N ALA A 301 10.96 -17.73 -1.89
CA ALA A 301 9.77 -17.99 -1.09
C ALA A 301 9.20 -19.37 -1.44
N ASP A 302 8.72 -20.09 -0.43
CA ASP A 302 7.94 -21.31 -0.59
C ASP A 302 6.73 -21.32 0.36
N ASN A 303 5.93 -22.39 0.27
CA ASN A 303 4.74 -22.58 1.12
C ASN A 303 3.82 -21.34 1.15
N ILE A 304 3.69 -20.66 0.01
CA ILE A 304 2.86 -19.47 -0.12
C ILE A 304 1.40 -19.91 -0.07
N ALA A 305 0.70 -19.46 0.96
CA ALA A 305 -0.70 -19.69 1.23
C ALA A 305 -1.40 -18.34 1.44
N GLU A 306 -2.71 -18.35 1.62
CA GLU A 306 -3.51 -17.15 1.86
C GLU A 306 -3.03 -16.37 3.09
N SER A 307 -2.61 -17.07 4.14
CA SER A 307 -2.31 -16.46 5.45
C SER A 307 -0.83 -16.31 5.76
N LYS A 308 0.06 -16.88 4.95
CA LYS A 308 1.50 -16.90 5.22
C LYS A 308 2.31 -17.39 4.03
N PHE A 309 3.61 -17.18 4.12
CA PHE A 309 4.61 -17.89 3.32
C PHE A 309 5.87 -18.11 4.16
N ARG A 310 6.88 -18.78 3.59
CA ARG A 310 8.20 -18.87 4.20
C ARG A 310 9.24 -18.31 3.24
N VAL A 311 10.01 -17.34 3.73
CA VAL A 311 11.18 -16.80 3.04
C VAL A 311 12.41 -17.60 3.45
N HIS A 312 13.30 -17.85 2.49
CA HIS A 312 14.55 -18.58 2.66
C HIS A 312 15.73 -17.76 2.17
N ILE A 313 16.89 -17.94 2.81
CA ILE A 313 18.20 -17.50 2.32
C ILE A 313 19.17 -18.65 2.60
N ASP A 314 19.33 -19.52 1.60
CA ASP A 314 20.06 -20.77 1.75
C ASP A 314 21.40 -20.70 0.99
N SER A 315 22.40 -21.37 1.56
CA SER A 315 23.66 -21.74 0.91
C SER A 315 23.83 -23.26 0.98
N TRP A 316 24.74 -23.81 0.17
CA TRP A 316 24.91 -25.26 0.08
C TRP A 316 26.36 -25.68 -0.16
N ALA A 317 26.59 -26.99 -0.13
CA ALA A 317 27.90 -27.62 -0.18
C ALA A 317 28.82 -27.09 0.94
N ASN A 318 29.99 -26.54 0.60
CA ASN A 318 30.97 -26.03 1.54
C ASN A 318 30.94 -24.50 1.68
N THR A 319 29.91 -23.83 1.16
CA THR A 319 29.79 -22.38 1.31
C THR A 319 29.53 -22.01 2.77
N GLU A 320 30.28 -21.05 3.29
CA GLU A 320 30.06 -20.50 4.63
C GLU A 320 29.33 -19.17 4.53
N LEU A 321 28.02 -19.18 4.83
CA LEU A 321 27.15 -18.01 4.87
C LEU A 321 27.02 -17.50 6.31
N TYR A 322 27.72 -16.40 6.62
CA TYR A 322 27.65 -15.76 7.94
C TYR A 322 26.34 -15.01 8.13
N SER A 323 25.87 -14.30 7.09
CA SER A 323 24.56 -13.65 7.07
C SER A 323 24.03 -13.44 5.66
N GLY A 324 22.72 -13.26 5.54
CA GLY A 324 22.10 -12.72 4.34
C GLY A 324 20.82 -11.97 4.66
N ASP A 325 20.47 -11.02 3.81
CA ASP A 325 19.23 -10.27 3.88
C ASP A 325 18.48 -10.40 2.55
N ALA A 326 17.15 -10.43 2.62
CA ALA A 326 16.28 -10.45 1.47
C ALA A 326 15.17 -9.42 1.63
N THR A 327 14.64 -8.97 0.50
CA THR A 327 13.41 -8.19 0.40
C THR A 327 12.41 -8.93 -0.48
N TRP A 328 11.13 -8.60 -0.39
CA TRP A 328 10.14 -9.15 -1.29
C TRP A 328 9.04 -8.16 -1.61
N VAL A 329 8.47 -8.32 -2.80
CA VAL A 329 7.24 -7.66 -3.23
C VAL A 329 6.15 -8.72 -3.34
N GLU A 330 4.97 -8.39 -2.83
CA GLU A 330 3.79 -9.25 -2.91
C GLU A 330 2.85 -8.66 -3.96
N ALA A 331 2.29 -9.52 -4.81
CA ALA A 331 1.29 -9.13 -5.79
C ALA A 331 0.11 -10.09 -5.67
N GLU A 332 -1.09 -9.57 -5.44
CA GLU A 332 -2.30 -10.37 -5.34
C GLU A 332 -2.49 -11.22 -6.60
N ASP A 333 -2.97 -12.46 -6.47
CA ASP A 333 -3.09 -13.39 -7.60
C ASP A 333 -4.05 -12.86 -8.68
N ALA A 334 -5.15 -12.22 -8.25
CA ALA A 334 -6.14 -11.63 -9.13
C ALA A 334 -5.69 -10.32 -9.80
N ASP A 335 -4.61 -9.69 -9.33
CA ASP A 335 -4.14 -8.43 -9.90
C ASP A 335 -3.44 -8.67 -11.24
N ALA A 336 -4.20 -8.49 -12.32
CA ALA A 336 -3.75 -8.68 -13.69
C ALA A 336 -2.74 -7.62 -14.15
N ASP A 337 -2.60 -6.49 -13.43
CA ASP A 337 -1.63 -5.45 -13.79
C ASP A 337 -0.20 -5.92 -13.54
N TYR A 338 0.00 -6.80 -12.55
CA TYR A 338 1.31 -7.38 -12.27
C TYR A 338 1.45 -8.75 -12.90
N GLN A 339 2.63 -9.02 -13.43
CA GLN A 339 3.08 -10.37 -13.79
C GLN A 339 4.46 -10.58 -13.20
N THR A 340 4.71 -11.79 -12.70
CA THR A 340 5.94 -12.08 -11.94
C THR A 340 6.50 -13.44 -12.31
N GLY A 341 7.77 -13.67 -11.99
CA GLY A 341 8.38 -14.97 -12.15
C GLY A 341 9.85 -15.00 -11.74
N THR A 342 10.48 -16.13 -12.02
CA THR A 342 11.92 -16.33 -11.83
C THR A 342 12.55 -16.88 -13.11
N PHE A 343 13.85 -16.65 -13.26
CA PHE A 343 14.67 -17.18 -14.34
C PHE A 343 15.97 -17.76 -13.76
N ASP A 344 16.32 -18.99 -14.15
CA ASP A 344 17.49 -19.72 -13.68
C ASP A 344 18.37 -20.11 -14.87
N THR A 345 19.65 -19.76 -14.83
CA THR A 345 20.57 -20.02 -15.97
C THR A 345 20.79 -21.51 -16.22
N GLN A 346 20.52 -22.37 -15.23
CA GLN A 346 20.58 -23.82 -15.42
C GLN A 346 19.49 -24.35 -16.37
N GLY A 347 18.48 -23.53 -16.70
CA GLY A 347 17.55 -23.82 -17.79
C GLY A 347 18.16 -23.67 -19.18
N LEU A 348 19.31 -22.99 -19.31
CA LEU A 348 20.02 -22.78 -20.58
C LEU A 348 21.16 -23.77 -20.80
N HIS A 349 21.89 -24.09 -19.73
CA HIS A 349 23.06 -24.95 -19.81
C HIS A 349 23.21 -25.79 -18.54
N PRO A 350 23.83 -26.99 -18.62
CA PRO A 350 24.18 -27.76 -17.43
C PRO A 350 25.09 -26.97 -16.48
N TRP A 351 24.96 -27.21 -15.18
CA TRP A 351 25.76 -26.57 -14.12
C TRP A 351 27.27 -26.68 -14.36
N ASN A 352 27.76 -27.82 -14.88
CA ASN A 352 29.19 -28.07 -15.11
C ASN A 352 29.72 -27.46 -16.43
N GLN A 353 28.92 -26.67 -17.15
CA GLN A 353 29.31 -25.98 -18.39
C GLN A 353 29.02 -24.48 -18.25
N PRO A 354 29.74 -23.77 -17.36
CA PRO A 354 29.47 -22.36 -17.05
C PRO A 354 29.58 -21.48 -18.30
N GLN A 355 28.63 -20.56 -18.46
CA GLN A 355 28.60 -19.59 -19.55
C GLN A 355 28.62 -18.16 -19.01
N GLN A 356 29.31 -17.26 -19.71
CA GLN A 356 29.33 -15.84 -19.37
C GLN A 356 28.08 -15.10 -19.83
N LYS A 357 27.45 -15.59 -20.90
CA LYS A 357 26.30 -14.95 -21.54
C LYS A 357 25.08 -15.84 -21.38
N ASN A 358 24.14 -15.40 -20.54
CA ASN A 358 22.95 -16.16 -20.21
C ASN A 358 21.73 -15.27 -20.47
N SER A 359 21.05 -15.50 -21.59
CA SER A 359 19.86 -14.75 -21.94
C SER A 359 18.72 -15.63 -22.41
N ALA A 360 17.50 -15.22 -22.08
CA ALA A 360 16.29 -15.91 -22.50
C ALA A 360 15.15 -14.93 -22.72
N ARG A 361 14.28 -15.25 -23.68
CA ARG A 361 13.02 -14.53 -23.84
C ARG A 361 12.01 -15.02 -22.80
N ILE A 362 11.56 -14.12 -21.94
CA ILE A 362 10.43 -14.34 -21.04
C ILE A 362 9.16 -13.87 -21.75
N LYS A 363 8.16 -14.74 -21.83
CA LYS A 363 6.83 -14.40 -22.35
C LYS A 363 5.89 -14.09 -21.19
N PHE A 364 5.16 -13.00 -21.31
CA PHE A 364 4.08 -12.71 -20.37
C PHE A 364 2.95 -13.72 -20.55
N LYS A 365 2.28 -14.07 -19.45
CA LYS A 365 1.08 -14.93 -19.47
C LYS A 365 -0.04 -14.24 -20.25
N ASN A 366 -0.19 -12.94 -20.03
CA ASN A 366 -1.11 -12.07 -20.76
C ASN A 366 -0.34 -10.90 -21.37
N GLY A 367 -0.64 -10.52 -22.61
CA GLY A 367 -0.03 -9.33 -23.22
C GLY A 367 -0.53 -8.03 -22.58
N TYR A 368 0.33 -7.02 -22.50
CA TYR A 368 -0.03 -5.68 -22.04
C TYR A 368 -0.57 -4.80 -23.16
N GLN A 369 -1.40 -3.81 -22.83
CA GLN A 369 -1.91 -2.85 -23.82
C GLN A 369 -0.79 -1.96 -24.37
N ASP A 370 0.14 -1.55 -23.52
CA ASP A 370 1.35 -0.79 -23.85
C ASP A 370 2.58 -1.53 -23.34
N THR A 371 3.76 -1.17 -23.87
CA THR A 371 5.04 -1.73 -23.38
C THR A 371 5.16 -1.51 -21.87
N PRO A 372 5.16 -2.58 -21.05
CA PRO A 372 5.13 -2.48 -19.60
C PRO A 372 6.50 -2.04 -19.05
N ASN A 373 6.52 -1.73 -17.76
CA ASN A 373 7.76 -1.64 -17.00
C ASN A 373 8.16 -3.04 -16.53
N VAL A 374 9.46 -3.34 -16.51
CA VAL A 374 10.01 -4.61 -16.02
C VAL A 374 11.15 -4.33 -15.07
N VAL A 375 11.09 -4.95 -13.89
CA VAL A 375 12.15 -4.90 -12.87
C VAL A 375 12.71 -6.31 -12.72
N VAL A 376 14.04 -6.42 -12.70
CA VAL A 376 14.76 -7.67 -12.50
C VAL A 376 15.83 -7.48 -11.43
N TRP A 377 15.98 -8.45 -10.54
CA TRP A 377 17.03 -8.44 -9.52
C TRP A 377 17.52 -9.85 -9.22
N LEU A 378 18.71 -9.94 -8.65
CA LEU A 378 19.34 -11.21 -8.27
C LEU A 378 18.58 -11.82 -7.09
N SER A 379 18.30 -13.11 -7.22
CA SER A 379 17.79 -13.96 -6.15
C SER A 379 18.72 -15.12 -5.83
N GLY A 380 19.77 -15.37 -6.63
CA GLY A 380 20.81 -16.33 -6.27
C GLY A 380 21.96 -16.41 -7.26
N PHE A 381 23.07 -17.01 -6.83
CA PHE A 381 24.26 -17.26 -7.66
C PHE A 381 25.11 -18.41 -7.11
N ASP A 382 25.82 -19.10 -8.00
CA ASP A 382 26.88 -20.08 -7.75
C ASP A 382 28.11 -19.72 -8.57
N MET A 383 29.15 -19.25 -7.89
CA MET A 383 30.40 -18.79 -8.52
C MET A 383 31.62 -19.48 -7.95
N ALA A 384 32.59 -19.77 -8.81
CA ALA A 384 33.87 -20.32 -8.37
C ALA A 384 34.62 -19.34 -7.46
N LYS A 385 35.33 -19.88 -6.47
CA LYS A 385 36.39 -19.13 -5.78
C LYS A 385 37.62 -18.95 -6.67
N GLY A 386 38.51 -18.04 -6.29
CA GLY A 386 39.82 -17.85 -6.94
C GLY A 386 39.76 -17.04 -8.24
N HIS A 387 38.57 -16.65 -8.67
CA HIS A 387 38.32 -15.66 -9.71
C HIS A 387 37.39 -14.61 -9.14
N ASN A 388 37.57 -13.36 -9.55
CA ASN A 388 36.72 -12.27 -9.10
C ASN A 388 35.25 -12.55 -9.43
N TRP A 389 34.36 -12.12 -8.54
CA TRP A 389 32.93 -12.42 -8.62
C TRP A 389 32.21 -11.26 -9.28
N ARG A 390 31.65 -11.53 -10.46
CA ARG A 390 31.08 -10.50 -11.32
C ARG A 390 29.81 -10.99 -11.99
N ILE A 391 28.72 -10.26 -11.78
CA ILE A 391 27.44 -10.56 -12.42
C ILE A 391 26.60 -9.29 -12.57
N ALA A 392 25.82 -9.25 -13.64
CA ALA A 392 24.77 -8.27 -13.87
C ALA A 392 23.50 -9.00 -14.29
N VAL A 393 22.36 -8.59 -13.72
CA VAL A 393 21.03 -8.90 -14.24
C VAL A 393 20.44 -7.67 -14.91
N SER A 394 19.85 -7.85 -16.09
CA SER A 394 19.17 -6.78 -16.82
C SER A 394 18.04 -7.32 -17.67
N ALA A 395 17.13 -6.43 -18.08
CA ALA A 395 16.05 -6.72 -19.00
C ALA A 395 16.15 -5.76 -20.20
N ASP A 396 16.03 -6.29 -21.41
CA ASP A 396 15.91 -5.51 -22.63
C ASP A 396 14.86 -6.11 -23.58
N GLY A 397 14.69 -5.50 -24.76
CA GLY A 397 13.71 -5.96 -25.74
C GLY A 397 12.28 -6.05 -25.18
N ILE A 398 11.92 -5.17 -24.23
CA ILE A 398 10.60 -5.18 -23.59
C ILE A 398 9.56 -4.72 -24.60
N ASP A 399 8.56 -5.56 -24.84
CA ASP A 399 7.38 -5.26 -25.64
C ASP A 399 6.11 -5.75 -24.93
N LYS A 400 4.97 -5.73 -25.62
CA LYS A 400 3.68 -6.08 -25.05
C LYS A 400 3.56 -7.54 -24.64
N ASP A 401 4.37 -8.43 -25.22
CA ASP A 401 4.25 -9.88 -25.07
C ASP A 401 5.38 -10.48 -24.23
N GLY A 402 6.44 -9.71 -23.95
CA GLY A 402 7.52 -10.18 -23.10
C GLY A 402 8.73 -9.25 -23.03
N PHE A 403 9.83 -9.81 -22.53
CA PHE A 403 11.13 -9.15 -22.47
C PHE A 403 12.25 -10.20 -22.53
N THR A 404 13.46 -9.78 -22.86
CA THR A 404 14.64 -10.65 -22.77
C THR A 404 15.36 -10.35 -21.47
N ILE A 405 15.56 -11.38 -20.65
CA ILE A 405 16.34 -11.28 -19.42
C ILE A 405 17.77 -11.72 -19.67
N HIS A 406 18.72 -11.07 -19.01
CA HIS A 406 20.16 -11.37 -19.05
C HIS A 406 20.70 -11.59 -17.64
N LEU A 407 21.53 -12.61 -17.44
CA LEU A 407 22.28 -12.93 -16.21
C LEU A 407 23.74 -13.19 -16.58
N ASP A 408 24.45 -12.11 -16.86
CA ASP A 408 25.77 -12.17 -17.49
C ASP A 408 26.89 -11.99 -16.48
N SER A 409 27.96 -12.77 -16.64
CA SER A 409 29.26 -12.53 -16.03
C SER A 409 30.28 -12.06 -17.09
N TRP A 410 31.48 -11.67 -16.68
CA TRP A 410 32.53 -11.23 -17.60
C TRP A 410 33.94 -11.53 -17.07
N ALA A 411 34.93 -11.26 -17.92
CA ALA A 411 36.36 -11.48 -17.66
C ALA A 411 36.67 -12.95 -17.33
N ASP A 412 37.18 -13.24 -16.14
CA ASP A 412 37.59 -14.57 -15.70
C ASP A 412 36.58 -15.22 -14.74
N THR A 413 35.44 -14.57 -14.48
CA THR A 413 34.42 -15.10 -13.58
C THR A 413 33.85 -16.41 -14.11
N VAL A 414 33.89 -17.45 -13.26
CA VAL A 414 33.25 -18.74 -13.52
C VAL A 414 31.90 -18.76 -12.79
N LEU A 415 30.83 -18.50 -13.54
CA LEU A 415 29.44 -18.51 -13.07
C LEU A 415 28.78 -19.85 -13.42
N TYR A 416 28.61 -20.74 -12.43
CA TYR A 416 28.00 -22.05 -12.65
C TYR A 416 26.48 -21.97 -12.76
N ALA A 417 25.85 -21.11 -11.96
CA ALA A 417 24.42 -20.87 -11.98
C ALA A 417 24.12 -19.47 -11.45
N ALA A 418 23.01 -18.89 -11.92
CA ALA A 418 22.45 -17.68 -11.35
C ALA A 418 20.93 -17.69 -11.46
N GLN A 419 20.28 -16.97 -10.55
CA GLN A 419 18.84 -16.80 -10.54
C GLN A 419 18.46 -15.32 -10.40
N ALA A 420 17.47 -14.91 -11.18
CA ALA A 420 16.81 -13.63 -11.05
C ALA A 420 15.32 -13.82 -10.76
N SER A 421 14.77 -12.91 -9.98
CA SER A 421 13.33 -12.70 -9.87
C SER A 421 12.94 -11.47 -10.69
N TRP A 422 11.72 -11.46 -11.21
CA TRP A 422 11.22 -10.35 -12.02
C TRP A 422 9.77 -10.02 -11.70
N ILE A 423 9.44 -8.73 -11.87
CA ILE A 423 8.09 -8.19 -11.81
C ILE A 423 7.89 -7.25 -13.00
N ALA A 424 6.78 -7.44 -13.71
CA ALA A 424 6.33 -6.59 -14.80
C ALA A 424 5.01 -5.93 -14.41
N TYR A 425 4.81 -4.68 -14.81
CA TYR A 425 3.58 -3.94 -14.52
C TYR A 425 3.23 -2.96 -15.63
N ALA A 426 1.93 -2.64 -15.74
CA ALA A 426 1.41 -1.79 -16.80
C ALA A 426 2.13 -0.43 -16.87
N LYS A 427 2.30 0.08 -18.10
CA LYS A 427 2.89 1.40 -18.33
C LYS A 427 2.02 2.48 -17.69
N GLY A 428 2.67 3.43 -17.01
CA GLY A 428 1.96 4.54 -16.38
C GLY A 428 1.06 4.13 -15.21
N LYS A 429 1.28 2.95 -14.61
CA LYS A 429 0.57 2.52 -13.42
C LYS A 429 0.72 3.58 -12.31
N ASP A 430 -0.41 4.15 -11.95
CA ASP A 430 -0.54 5.17 -10.93
C ASP A 430 0.03 4.67 -9.59
N GLY A 431 0.87 5.48 -8.93
CA GLY A 431 1.51 5.14 -7.64
C GLY A 431 2.69 4.19 -7.72
N VAL A 432 3.13 3.80 -8.93
CA VAL A 432 4.22 2.82 -9.09
C VAL A 432 5.34 3.37 -9.96
N ALA A 433 6.52 3.55 -9.36
CA ALA A 433 7.76 3.83 -10.06
C ALA A 433 8.72 2.66 -9.91
N SER A 434 9.59 2.50 -10.89
CA SER A 434 10.70 1.57 -10.79
C SER A 434 11.90 2.07 -11.56
N GLY A 435 13.05 1.48 -11.28
CA GLY A 435 14.27 1.79 -12.00
C GLY A 435 15.42 0.88 -11.60
N ALA A 436 16.55 1.12 -12.24
CA ALA A 436 17.82 0.48 -11.96
C ALA A 436 18.93 1.51 -12.01
N ASP A 437 19.94 1.35 -11.15
CA ASP A 437 21.13 2.18 -11.15
C ASP A 437 22.32 1.36 -10.65
N ASP A 438 23.53 1.76 -11.05
CA ASP A 438 24.75 1.10 -10.60
C ASP A 438 25.96 2.03 -10.66
N THR A 439 27.01 1.64 -9.92
CA THR A 439 28.26 2.40 -9.80
C THR A 439 28.94 2.76 -11.12
N ARG A 440 28.75 2.00 -12.20
CA ARG A 440 29.38 2.28 -13.51
C ARG A 440 28.85 3.58 -14.13
N ASN A 441 27.70 4.06 -13.68
CA ASN A 441 27.08 5.30 -14.18
C ASN A 441 27.74 6.57 -13.65
N TYR A 442 28.52 6.51 -12.56
CA TYR A 442 29.03 7.72 -11.90
C TYR A 442 30.42 7.60 -11.29
N ARG A 443 31.03 6.41 -11.24
CA ARG A 443 32.42 6.24 -10.79
C ARG A 443 33.19 5.20 -11.61
N PRO A 444 34.53 5.33 -11.72
CA PRO A 444 35.35 4.26 -12.25
C PRO A 444 35.31 3.03 -11.33
N TRP A 445 35.60 1.86 -11.89
CA TRP A 445 35.63 0.59 -11.17
C TRP A 445 36.83 0.47 -10.21
N TYR A 446 37.93 1.20 -10.47
CA TYR A 446 39.14 1.23 -9.64
C TYR A 446 39.40 2.64 -9.08
N PRO A 447 39.89 2.77 -7.83
CA PRO A 447 40.10 1.71 -6.83
C PRO A 447 38.79 1.17 -6.26
N ALA A 448 38.87 0.04 -5.54
CA ALA A 448 37.72 -0.50 -4.80
C ALA A 448 37.20 0.52 -3.78
N GLN A 449 35.88 0.55 -3.56
CA GLN A 449 35.22 1.50 -2.66
C GLN A 449 34.21 0.81 -1.74
N GLU A 450 34.31 1.14 -0.45
CA GLU A 450 33.39 0.62 0.56
C GLU A 450 32.01 1.27 0.50
N LYS A 451 31.97 2.58 0.24
CA LYS A 451 30.75 3.40 0.26
C LYS A 451 30.28 3.69 -1.15
N ASN A 452 29.07 3.27 -1.46
CA ASN A 452 28.48 3.45 -2.78
C ASN A 452 27.05 3.92 -2.61
N GLY A 453 26.63 4.91 -3.37
CA GLY A 453 25.24 5.33 -3.40
C GLY A 453 25.02 6.50 -4.33
N ARG A 454 23.77 6.66 -4.74
CA ARG A 454 23.34 7.77 -5.59
C ARG A 454 21.89 8.12 -5.29
N LYS A 455 21.57 9.40 -5.40
CA LYS A 455 20.20 9.89 -5.27
C LYS A 455 19.37 9.45 -6.49
N VAL A 456 18.16 9.01 -6.22
CA VAL A 456 17.10 8.75 -7.18
C VAL A 456 16.00 9.75 -6.92
N ASP A 457 15.62 10.52 -7.95
CA ASP A 457 14.49 11.44 -7.89
C ASP A 457 13.26 10.78 -8.52
N PHE A 458 12.13 10.85 -7.83
CA PHE A 458 10.83 10.52 -8.41
C PHE A 458 10.38 11.64 -9.34
N LYS A 459 9.45 11.33 -10.26
CA LYS A 459 8.82 12.36 -11.07
C LYS A 459 8.10 13.35 -10.15
N ALA A 460 8.22 14.64 -10.41
CA ALA A 460 7.56 15.66 -9.60
C ALA A 460 6.04 15.41 -9.51
N GLY A 461 5.50 15.47 -8.30
CA GLY A 461 4.09 15.19 -8.02
C GLY A 461 3.68 13.72 -8.15
N MET A 462 4.63 12.80 -8.32
CA MET A 462 4.33 11.37 -8.43
C MET A 462 3.75 10.79 -7.15
N TYR A 463 4.29 11.22 -6.01
CA TYR A 463 3.83 10.82 -4.69
C TYR A 463 3.45 12.06 -3.89
N ASN A 464 2.28 12.03 -3.25
CA ASN A 464 1.83 13.04 -2.30
C ASN A 464 2.22 12.69 -0.84
N ARG A 465 2.83 11.51 -0.63
CA ARG A 465 3.32 10.96 0.64
C ARG A 465 4.58 10.14 0.42
N VAL A 466 5.19 9.67 1.50
CA VAL A 466 6.41 8.84 1.41
C VAL A 466 6.03 7.45 0.86
N PRO A 467 6.52 7.07 -0.35
CA PRO A 467 6.28 5.74 -0.88
C PRO A 467 7.13 4.70 -0.13
N LYS A 468 6.76 3.43 -0.25
CA LYS A 468 7.62 2.30 0.09
C LYS A 468 8.54 2.01 -1.06
N VAL A 469 9.80 1.70 -0.76
CA VAL A 469 10.80 1.35 -1.77
C VAL A 469 11.34 -0.04 -1.44
N PHE A 470 11.23 -0.94 -2.41
CA PHE A 470 11.85 -2.26 -2.41
C PHE A 470 13.04 -2.22 -3.34
N ALA A 471 14.20 -2.66 -2.87
CA ALA A 471 15.43 -2.55 -3.62
C ALA A 471 16.33 -3.77 -3.38
N ALA A 472 16.84 -4.36 -4.45
CA ALA A 472 17.67 -5.56 -4.41
C ALA A 472 18.84 -5.48 -5.39
N LEU A 473 19.85 -6.31 -5.17
CA LEU A 473 21.06 -6.35 -5.99
C LEU A 473 20.72 -6.66 -7.44
N ASN A 474 21.24 -5.88 -8.38
CA ASN A 474 21.22 -6.23 -9.80
C ASN A 474 22.61 -6.37 -10.43
N TYR A 475 23.66 -5.96 -9.72
CA TYR A 475 25.02 -5.95 -10.22
C TYR A 475 26.00 -5.96 -9.06
N PHE A 476 27.10 -6.70 -9.22
CA PHE A 476 28.28 -6.56 -8.36
C PHE A 476 29.57 -6.96 -9.10
N ASP A 477 30.68 -6.37 -8.70
CA ASP A 477 32.06 -6.71 -9.11
C ASP A 477 32.97 -6.71 -7.87
N PHE A 478 33.41 -7.89 -7.45
CA PHE A 478 34.19 -8.10 -6.23
C PHE A 478 35.49 -8.85 -6.52
N ASP A 479 36.54 -8.46 -5.80
CA ASP A 479 37.74 -9.28 -5.69
C ASP A 479 37.46 -10.58 -4.92
N SER A 480 38.14 -11.67 -5.32
CA SER A 480 37.97 -12.98 -4.68
C SER A 480 38.96 -13.28 -3.55
N ALA A 481 39.90 -12.38 -3.27
CA ALA A 481 40.89 -12.57 -2.21
C ALA A 481 40.36 -12.33 -0.78
N ARG A 482 39.11 -11.85 -0.64
CA ARG A 482 38.50 -11.38 0.60
C ARG A 482 37.04 -11.82 0.65
N ASN A 483 36.45 -11.93 1.83
CA ASN A 483 35.03 -12.29 1.96
C ASN A 483 34.17 -11.34 1.12
N MET A 484 33.12 -11.88 0.50
CA MET A 484 32.10 -11.06 -0.14
C MET A 484 31.17 -10.54 0.94
N ARG A 485 31.19 -9.22 1.17
CA ARG A 485 30.28 -8.54 2.09
C ARG A 485 29.67 -7.33 1.41
N ILE A 486 28.35 -7.35 1.24
CA ILE A 486 27.63 -6.29 0.54
C ILE A 486 26.23 -6.15 1.11
N LYS A 487 25.74 -4.92 1.21
CA LYS A 487 24.36 -4.63 1.60
C LYS A 487 23.79 -3.47 0.80
N VAL A 488 22.65 -3.71 0.20
CA VAL A 488 21.80 -2.69 -0.42
C VAL A 488 20.83 -2.14 0.62
N SER A 489 20.68 -0.82 0.67
CA SER A 489 19.64 -0.17 1.47
C SER A 489 19.16 1.14 0.84
N THR A 490 17.97 1.59 1.23
CA THR A 490 17.34 2.83 0.74
C THR A 490 16.90 3.69 1.93
N PRO A 491 17.84 4.23 2.72
CA PRO A 491 17.51 5.12 3.83
C PRO A 491 16.84 6.41 3.33
N GLN A 492 16.07 7.05 4.22
CA GLN A 492 15.54 8.40 4.03
C GLN A 492 14.67 8.57 2.76
N VAL A 493 13.75 7.64 2.52
CA VAL A 493 12.76 7.80 1.45
C VAL A 493 11.86 9.00 1.74
N THR A 494 11.64 9.84 0.74
CA THR A 494 10.68 10.94 0.74
C THR A 494 9.74 10.82 -0.46
N ALA A 495 8.70 11.66 -0.52
CA ALA A 495 7.81 11.74 -1.68
C ALA A 495 8.54 12.16 -2.98
N ASP A 496 9.68 12.83 -2.86
CA ASP A 496 10.46 13.34 -3.99
C ASP A 496 11.56 12.37 -4.45
N GLY A 497 11.95 11.39 -3.64
CA GLY A 497 13.02 10.47 -3.98
C GLY A 497 13.63 9.74 -2.79
N PHE A 498 14.77 9.10 -3.03
CA PHE A 498 15.57 8.43 -2.00
C PHE A 498 17.04 8.36 -2.41
N THR A 499 17.91 7.96 -1.48
CA THR A 499 19.30 7.59 -1.83
C THR A 499 19.44 6.09 -1.64
N TRP A 500 19.88 5.39 -2.67
CA TRP A 500 20.27 3.99 -2.51
C TRP A 500 21.73 3.92 -2.06
N HIS A 501 22.04 2.92 -1.25
CA HIS A 501 23.38 2.56 -0.84
C HIS A 501 23.68 1.11 -1.20
N GLY A 502 24.91 0.84 -1.63
CA GLY A 502 25.45 -0.49 -1.89
C GLY A 502 26.78 -0.64 -1.17
N ASP A 503 26.70 -0.66 0.16
CA ASP A 503 27.89 -0.55 0.99
C ASP A 503 28.50 -1.92 1.29
N THR A 504 29.82 -1.95 1.44
CA THR A 504 30.55 -3.10 1.96
C THR A 504 31.10 -2.81 3.35
N TRP A 505 31.72 -3.80 3.97
CA TRP A 505 32.42 -3.62 5.25
C TRP A 505 33.58 -4.62 5.39
N GLY A 506 34.36 -4.45 6.45
CA GLY A 506 35.54 -5.28 6.72
C GLY A 506 36.65 -5.04 5.70
N ASP A 507 37.21 -6.12 5.18
CA ASP A 507 38.30 -6.11 4.20
C ASP A 507 37.83 -6.40 2.76
N SER A 508 36.54 -6.30 2.49
CA SER A 508 35.95 -6.59 1.18
C SER A 508 36.44 -5.59 0.12
N LEU A 509 36.73 -6.08 -1.08
CA LEU A 509 37.20 -5.25 -2.20
C LEU A 509 36.12 -5.17 -3.29
N CYS A 510 35.28 -4.13 -3.21
CA CYS A 510 34.18 -3.88 -4.13
C CYS A 510 34.57 -2.90 -5.23
N TYR A 511 34.65 -3.39 -6.47
CA TYR A 511 34.88 -2.59 -7.66
C TYR A 511 33.58 -1.97 -8.20
N GLY A 512 32.43 -2.61 -7.94
CA GLY A 512 31.13 -2.06 -8.29
C GLY A 512 29.94 -2.79 -7.66
N VAL A 513 28.83 -2.08 -7.56
CA VAL A 513 27.53 -2.55 -7.05
C VAL A 513 26.40 -1.82 -7.78
N GLY A 514 25.24 -2.46 -7.89
CA GLY A 514 24.03 -1.89 -8.46
C GLY A 514 22.77 -2.41 -7.81
N VAL A 515 21.70 -1.67 -8.04
CA VAL A 515 20.39 -1.91 -7.47
C VAL A 515 19.31 -1.82 -8.54
N SER A 516 18.31 -2.69 -8.45
CA SER A 516 17.01 -2.47 -9.06
C SER A 516 15.98 -2.24 -7.98
N TRP A 517 15.05 -1.33 -8.23
CA TRP A 517 14.09 -0.88 -7.24
C TRP A 517 12.70 -0.71 -7.83
N ILE A 518 11.70 -0.86 -6.97
CA ILE A 518 10.28 -0.55 -7.24
C ILE A 518 9.70 0.16 -6.03
N ALA A 519 8.87 1.16 -6.28
CA ALA A 519 8.28 2.02 -5.27
C ALA A 519 6.74 2.05 -5.40
N PHE A 520 6.05 2.01 -4.27
CA PHE A 520 4.59 2.04 -4.16
C PHE A 520 4.15 3.13 -3.19
N GLY A 521 3.22 4.00 -3.59
CA GLY A 521 2.79 5.12 -2.74
C GLY A 521 1.52 5.84 -3.17
#